data_AF-A0A5R8LKV0-F1
#
_entry.id   AF-A0A5R8LKV0-F1
#
_cell.length_a   1.000
_cell.length_b   1.000
_cell.length_c   1.000
_cell.angle_alpha   90.00
_cell.angle_beta   90.00
_cell.angle_gamma   90.00
#
_symmetry.space_group_name_H-M   'P 1'
#
loop_
_entity.id
_entity.type
_entity.pdbx_description
1 polymer ?
#
loop_
_entity_poly.entity_id
_entity_poly.type
_entity_poly.pdbx_seq_one_letter_code
_entity_poly.pdbx_strand_id
1 'polypeptide(L)' 'MMQYRIQLDTKNQLFVAIDAHDQNHFGTGRTIEQAIHNLKETNKAA' A
#
# COMPACT_ATOMS: atom_id res chain seq x y z
N MET A 1 -14.77 -5.65 -3.37
CA MET A 1 -14.06 -4.47 -2.82
C MET A 1 -12.75 -4.95 -2.23
N MET A 2 -11.61 -4.37 -2.58
CA MET A 2 -10.31 -4.83 -2.08
C MET A 2 -10.17 -4.54 -0.59
N GLN A 3 -9.73 -5.52 0.20
CA GLN A 3 -9.38 -5.35 1.60
C GLN A 3 -7.88 -5.11 1.72
N TYR A 4 -7.47 -4.20 2.60
CA TYR A 4 -6.07 -3.87 2.80
C TYR A 4 -5.78 -3.53 4.26
N ARG A 5 -4.52 -3.74 4.64
CA ARG A 5 -3.97 -3.29 5.92
C ARG A 5 -3.13 -2.04 5.70
N ILE A 6 -3.08 -1.17 6.69
CA ILE A 6 -2.20 -0.02 6.71
C ILE A 6 -1.07 -0.25 7.72
N GLN A 7 0.16 0.01 7.29
CA GLN A 7 1.32 0.10 8.17
C GLN A 7 1.93 1.50 8.09
N LEU A 8 2.60 1.92 9.17
CA LEU A 8 3.44 3.10 9.21
C LEU A 8 4.90 2.67 9.23
N ASP A 9 5.64 2.97 8.16
CA ASP A 9 7.10 2.89 8.15
C ASP A 9 7.65 4.13 8.85
N THR A 10 8.08 3.98 10.10
CA THR A 10 8.60 5.09 10.91
C THR A 10 10.01 5.51 10.51
N LYS A 11 10.76 4.68 9.77
CA LYS A 11 12.10 5.02 9.28
C LYS A 11 12.02 6.01 8.12
N ASN A 12 11.13 5.74 7.17
CA ASN A 12 10.95 6.58 5.98
C ASN A 12 9.78 7.57 6.12
N GLN A 13 9.00 7.47 7.20
CA GLN A 13 7.80 8.27 7.46
C GLN A 13 6.76 8.13 6.34
N LEU A 14 6.49 6.88 5.95
CA LEU A 14 5.55 6.53 4.88
C LEU A 14 4.43 5.64 5.40
N PHE A 15 3.24 5.82 4.81
CA PHE A 15 2.17 4.84 4.90
C PHE A 15 2.37 3.76 3.85
N VAL A 16 2.10 2.51 4.24
CA VAL A 16 2.14 1.34 3.36
C VAL A 16 0.76 0.69 3.39
N ALA A 17 0.09 0.64 2.23
CA ALA A 17 -1.16 -0.08 2.05
C ALA A 17 -0.86 -1.44 1.42
N ILE A 18 -1.31 -2.52 2.05
CA ILE A 18 -0.94 -3.90 1.71
C ILE A 18 -2.21 -4.69 1.43
N ASP A 19 -2.27 -5.38 0.30
CA ASP A 19 -3.36 -6.31 0.01
C ASP A 19 -3.45 -7.37 1.11
N ALA A 20 -4.66 -7.54 1.67
CA ALA A 20 -4.89 -8.50 2.75
C ALA A 20 -4.62 -9.96 2.34
N HIS A 21 -4.65 -10.25 1.04
CA HIS A 21 -4.51 -11.61 0.48
C HIS A 21 -3.16 -11.84 -0.20
N ASP A 22 -2.37 -10.79 -0.46
CA ASP A 22 -1.05 -10.88 -1.07
C ASP A 22 -0.11 -9.81 -0.47
N GLN A 23 0.74 -10.22 0.47
CA GLN A 23 1.65 -9.29 1.16
C GLN A 23 2.72 -8.68 0.24
N ASN A 24 2.94 -9.26 -0.94
CA ASN A 24 3.87 -8.71 -1.94
C ASN A 24 3.20 -7.64 -2.82
N HIS A 25 1.87 -7.51 -2.74
CA HIS A 25 1.12 -6.48 -3.42
C HIS A 25 0.85 -5.32 -2.46
N PHE A 26 1.64 -4.26 -2.58
CA PHE A 26 1.55 -3.09 -1.72
C PHE A 26 1.80 -1.79 -2.48
N GLY A 27 1.22 -0.70 -1.96
CA GLY A 27 1.48 0.67 -2.36
C GLY A 27 2.02 1.48 -1.19
N THR A 28 2.89 2.46 -1.47
CA THR A 28 3.41 3.39 -0.45
C THR A 28 2.99 4.83 -0.76
N GLY A 29 2.90 5.66 0.27
CA GLY A 29 2.54 7.07 0.11
C GLY A 29 2.85 7.91 1.35
N ARG A 30 2.90 9.23 1.18
CA ARG A 30 3.02 10.18 2.30
C ARG A 30 1.70 10.40 3.04
N THR A 31 0.59 10.03 2.42
CA THR A 31 -0.72 9.94 3.07
C THR A 31 -1.31 8.54 2.89
N ILE A 32 -2.30 8.20 3.70
CA ILE A 32 -3.01 6.92 3.60
C ILE A 32 -3.70 6.80 2.23
N GLU A 33 -4.32 7.87 1.76
CA GLU A 33 -5.01 7.92 0.47
C GLU A 33 -4.04 7.66 -0.68
N GLN A 34 -2.84 8.26 -0.63
CA GLN A 34 -1.81 8.03 -1.64
C GLN A 34 -1.32 6.58 -1.64
N ALA A 35 -1.13 5.97 -0.46
CA ALA A 35 -0.74 4.57 -0.35
C ALA A 35 -1.82 3.64 -0.92
N ILE A 36 -3.10 3.90 -0.62
CA ILE A 36 -4.24 3.14 -1.14
C ILE A 36 -4.39 3.32 -2.65
N HIS A 37 -4.21 4.54 -3.16
CA HIS A 37 -4.21 4.81 -4.59
C HIS A 37 -3.12 3.99 -5.29
N ASN A 38 -1.90 4.05 -4.77
CA ASN A 38 -0.77 3.34 -5.36
C ASN A 38 -0.93 1.82 -5.29
N LEU A 39 -1.53 1.27 -4.23
CA LEU A 39 -1.88 -0.15 -4.15
C LEU A 39 -2.88 -0.57 -5.25
N LYS A 40 -3.84 0.30 -5.58
CA LYS A 40 -4.85 0.00 -6.62
C LYS A 40 -4.29 0.14 -8.03
N GLU A 41 -3.36 1.06 -8.24
CA GLU A 41 -2.75 1.34 -9.54
C GLU A 41 -1.57 0.39 -9.87
N THR A 42 -0.96 -0.25 -8.87
CA THR A 42 0.03 -1.31 -9.10
C THR A 42 -0.64 -2.55 -9.68
N ASN A 43 -0.89 -2.55 -10.99
CA ASN A 43 -0.89 -3.80 -11.74
C ASN A 43 0.49 -4.42 -11.57
N LYS A 44 0.56 -5.60 -10.95
CA LYS A 44 1.78 -6.39 -10.69
C LYS A 44 2.90 -5.95 -11.62
N ALA A 45 3.93 -5.30 -11.07
CA ALA A 45 5.15 -5.04 -11.82
C ALA A 45 5.61 -6.40 -12.38
N ALA A 46 5.47 -6.57 -13.69
CA ALA A 46 5.96 -7.72 -14.44
C ALA A 46 7.49 -7.67 -14.50
#